data_AF-A0A7Y9GKJ5-F1
#
_entry.id   AF-A0A7Y9GKJ5-F1
#
_cell.length_a   1.000
_cell.length_b   1.000
_cell.length_c   1.000
_cell.angle_alpha   90.00
_cell.angle_beta   90.00
_cell.angle_gamma   90.00
#
_symmetry.space_group_name_H-M   'P 1'
#
loop_
_entity.id
_entity.type
_entity.pdbx_description
1 polymer ?
#
loop_
_entity_poly.entity_id
_entity_poly.type
_entity_poly.pdbx_seq_one_letter_code
_entity_poly.pdbx_strand_id
1 'polypeptide(L)'
;MASKYAGTIEFSDLLFDRHAQMSMIFLRGHLLLEQALTTIIELRGERAKVVLDRASFNAKLNICDGFGLVDEDLATAVQLVNRERNHLAHRLDALVTFDRVSALVAKMPERIRTAVDDVVSLTPDELTAEVQRRVAKARKRGANDEHIRALEMGFTQGAQTTELLKGLFLVLAMGLGGVIQRLRYEANYGEKLDSFKWACAIAEIEETGATPESIRARLALPDPPDPRDALGELFRSA
;
A
#
# COMPACT_ATOMS: atom_id res chain seq x y z
N MET A 1 -21.57 11.15 -42.80
CA MET A 1 -20.32 11.93 -42.59
C MET A 1 -19.72 11.50 -41.27
N ALA A 2 -18.54 10.89 -41.26
CA ALA A 2 -17.87 10.54 -40.01
C ALA A 2 -17.44 11.83 -39.29
N SER A 3 -17.74 11.95 -37.99
CA SER A 3 -17.38 13.12 -37.18
C SER A 3 -15.87 13.30 -37.17
N LYS A 4 -15.38 14.52 -37.45
CA LYS A 4 -13.94 14.89 -37.36
C LYS A 4 -13.31 14.63 -35.98
N TYR A 5 -14.13 14.28 -34.98
CA TYR A 5 -13.71 14.03 -33.60
C TYR A 5 -13.86 12.57 -33.16
N ALA A 6 -14.21 11.64 -34.07
CA ALA A 6 -14.44 10.23 -33.70
C ALA A 6 -13.23 9.62 -32.97
N GLY A 7 -12.01 9.81 -33.47
CA GLY A 7 -10.80 9.30 -32.80
C GLY A 7 -10.47 9.99 -31.47
N THR A 8 -10.82 11.27 -31.31
CA THR A 8 -10.64 11.98 -30.03
C THR A 8 -11.65 11.51 -28.98
N ILE A 9 -12.88 11.20 -29.40
CA ILE A 9 -13.92 10.63 -28.55
C ILE A 9 -13.54 9.21 -28.14
N GLU A 10 -13.13 8.35 -29.07
CA GLU A 10 -12.67 6.98 -28.77
C GLU A 10 -11.47 6.96 -27.82
N PHE A 11 -10.47 7.83 -28.05
CA PHE A 11 -9.31 7.96 -27.16
C PHE A 11 -9.71 8.51 -25.79
N SER A 12 -10.61 9.49 -25.74
CA SER A 12 -11.13 10.04 -24.48
C SER A 12 -11.92 8.97 -23.71
N ASP A 13 -12.80 8.23 -24.37
CA ASP A 13 -13.58 7.15 -23.76
C ASP A 13 -12.66 6.03 -23.21
N LEU A 14 -11.56 5.74 -23.90
CA LEU A 14 -10.52 4.83 -23.42
C LEU A 14 -9.77 5.35 -22.18
N LEU A 15 -9.51 6.66 -22.10
CA LEU A 15 -8.86 7.29 -20.93
C LEU A 15 -9.78 7.47 -19.73
N PHE A 16 -11.08 7.69 -19.96
CA PHE A 16 -12.10 7.82 -18.91
C PHE A 16 -12.76 6.48 -18.54
N ASP A 17 -12.29 5.38 -19.13
CA ASP A 17 -12.68 4.03 -18.72
C ASP A 17 -12.31 3.79 -17.25
N ARG A 18 -13.22 3.18 -16.50
CA ARG A 18 -12.97 2.83 -15.10
C ARG A 18 -11.87 1.81 -14.95
N HIS A 19 -11.68 0.94 -15.93
CA HIS A 19 -10.53 0.04 -15.91
C HIS A 19 -9.22 0.83 -16.01
N ALA A 20 -9.17 1.92 -16.79
CA ALA A 20 -8.03 2.81 -16.79
C ALA A 20 -7.82 3.48 -15.41
N GLN A 21 -8.89 3.90 -14.74
CA GLN A 21 -8.80 4.45 -13.37
C GLN A 21 -8.26 3.41 -12.36
N MET A 22 -8.76 2.18 -12.40
CA MET A 22 -8.29 1.09 -11.52
C MET A 22 -6.83 0.73 -11.80
N SER A 23 -6.44 0.67 -13.08
CA SER A 23 -5.04 0.49 -13.49
C SER A 23 -4.14 1.63 -13.00
N MET A 24 -4.62 2.87 -13.01
CA MET A 24 -3.88 4.02 -12.48
C MET A 24 -3.72 3.96 -10.95
N ILE A 25 -4.74 3.52 -10.21
CA ILE A 25 -4.63 3.27 -8.76
C ILE A 25 -3.57 2.20 -8.51
N PHE A 26 -3.65 1.09 -9.26
CA PHE A 26 -2.70 -0.01 -9.14
C PHE A 26 -1.26 0.44 -9.41
N LEU A 27 -1.04 1.18 -10.50
CA LEU A 27 0.28 1.68 -10.88
C LEU A 27 0.84 2.67 -9.85
N ARG A 28 0.02 3.62 -9.38
CA ARG A 28 0.44 4.58 -8.33
C ARG A 28 0.78 3.88 -7.02
N GLY A 29 -0.03 2.90 -6.63
CA GLY A 29 0.24 2.05 -5.48
C GLY A 29 1.58 1.31 -5.62
N HIS A 30 1.83 0.68 -6.77
CA HIS A 30 3.10 -0.01 -7.04
C HIS A 30 4.31 0.92 -6.98
N LEU A 31 4.23 2.13 -7.57
CA LEU A 31 5.29 3.14 -7.51
C LEU A 31 5.55 3.61 -6.07
N LEU A 32 4.51 3.76 -5.25
CA LEU A 32 4.66 4.10 -3.83
C LEU A 32 5.44 3.01 -3.07
N LEU A 33 5.14 1.72 -3.32
CA LEU A 33 5.89 0.62 -2.73
C LEU A 33 7.36 0.64 -3.20
N GLU A 34 7.61 0.97 -4.46
CA GLU A 34 8.98 1.08 -4.99
C GLU A 34 9.77 2.19 -4.31
N GLN A 35 9.14 3.35 -4.12
CA GLN A 35 9.74 4.46 -3.38
C GLN A 35 10.04 4.05 -1.94
N ALA A 36 9.13 3.36 -1.28
CA ALA A 36 9.34 2.87 0.09
C ALA A 36 10.54 1.91 0.18
N LEU A 37 10.65 0.94 -0.73
CA LEU A 37 11.80 0.03 -0.78
C LEU A 37 13.11 0.78 -1.04
N THR A 38 13.08 1.78 -1.91
CA THR A 38 14.24 2.64 -2.18
C THR A 38 14.70 3.35 -0.90
N THR A 39 13.77 3.99 -0.18
CA THR A 39 14.05 4.66 1.10
C THR A 39 14.62 3.72 2.15
N ILE A 40 14.09 2.49 2.26
CA ILE A 40 14.58 1.48 3.20
C ILE A 40 16.05 1.15 2.94
N ILE A 41 16.42 0.95 1.67
CA ILE A 41 17.79 0.63 1.27
C ILE A 41 18.73 1.82 1.51
N GLU A 42 18.27 3.04 1.21
CA GLU A 42 19.04 4.26 1.46
C GLU A 42 19.32 4.51 2.96
N LEU A 43 18.37 4.19 3.83
CA LEU A 43 18.56 4.33 5.29
C LEU A 43 19.58 3.34 5.85
N ARG A 44 19.90 2.26 5.14
CA ARG A 44 20.86 1.24 5.60
C ARG A 44 22.23 1.32 4.94
N GLY A 45 22.37 2.00 3.80
CA GLY A 45 23.62 2.02 3.04
C GLY A 45 24.05 3.42 2.61
N GLU A 46 25.21 3.87 3.07
CA GLU A 46 25.80 5.18 2.70
C GLU A 46 25.98 5.36 1.18
N ARG A 47 26.18 4.26 0.44
CA ARG A 47 26.36 4.24 -1.03
C ARG A 47 25.20 3.60 -1.77
N ALA A 48 24.05 3.43 -1.13
CA ALA A 48 22.87 2.79 -1.71
C ALA A 48 22.47 3.39 -3.07
N LYS A 49 22.58 4.71 -3.21
CA LYS A 49 22.22 5.44 -4.44
C LYS A 49 22.89 4.91 -5.71
N VAL A 50 24.15 4.47 -5.62
CA VAL A 50 24.91 3.95 -6.77
C VAL A 50 24.30 2.64 -7.28
N VAL A 51 23.78 1.81 -6.37
CA VAL A 51 23.17 0.52 -6.70
C VAL A 51 21.71 0.71 -7.16
N LEU A 52 21.00 1.68 -6.57
CA LEU A 52 19.56 1.85 -6.74
C LEU A 52 19.15 2.48 -8.07
N ASP A 53 19.97 3.36 -8.66
CA ASP A 53 19.64 4.11 -9.88
C ASP A 53 19.25 3.21 -11.07
N ARG A 54 19.80 1.99 -11.12
CA ARG A 54 19.51 0.99 -12.16
C ARG A 54 18.83 -0.27 -11.64
N ALA A 55 18.53 -0.32 -10.34
CA ALA A 55 17.91 -1.49 -9.75
C ALA A 55 16.44 -1.55 -10.15
N SER A 56 16.01 -2.70 -10.67
CA SER A 56 14.59 -2.98 -10.88
C SER A 56 13.85 -3.10 -9.54
N PHE A 57 12.53 -2.96 -9.56
CA PHE A 57 11.68 -3.23 -8.38
C PHE A 57 12.03 -4.55 -7.69
N ASN A 58 12.19 -5.63 -8.48
CA ASN A 58 12.48 -6.96 -7.94
C ASN A 58 13.87 -7.02 -7.30
N ALA A 59 14.87 -6.32 -7.85
CA ALA A 59 16.19 -6.25 -7.24
C ALA A 59 16.13 -5.51 -5.89
N LYS A 60 15.37 -4.41 -5.80
CA LYS A 60 15.16 -3.66 -4.55
C LYS A 60 14.48 -4.54 -3.50
N LEU A 61 13.41 -5.24 -3.88
CA LEU A 61 12.71 -6.15 -2.97
C LEU A 61 13.63 -7.28 -2.48
N ASN A 62 14.38 -7.92 -3.37
CA ASN A 62 15.32 -8.98 -3.00
C ASN A 62 16.42 -8.50 -2.05
N ILE A 63 16.90 -7.26 -2.19
CA ILE A 63 17.85 -6.65 -1.24
C ILE A 63 17.16 -6.51 0.13
N CYS A 64 15.99 -5.91 0.17
CA CYS A 64 15.24 -5.72 1.41
C CYS A 64 14.95 -7.05 2.15
N ASP A 65 14.51 -8.06 1.43
CA ASP A 65 14.22 -9.40 1.96
C ASP A 65 15.50 -10.14 2.37
N GLY A 66 16.50 -10.21 1.48
CA GLY A 66 17.75 -10.94 1.73
C GLY A 66 18.59 -10.39 2.90
N PHE A 67 18.44 -9.10 3.24
CA PHE A 67 19.06 -8.48 4.42
C PHE A 67 18.13 -8.45 5.64
N GLY A 68 16.93 -9.02 5.57
CA GLY A 68 15.96 -9.04 6.67
C GLY A 68 15.47 -7.64 7.08
N LEU A 69 15.46 -6.68 6.15
CA LEU A 69 14.98 -5.32 6.42
C LEU A 69 13.45 -5.29 6.51
N VAL A 70 12.80 -6.19 5.77
CA VAL A 70 11.35 -6.34 5.67
C VAL A 70 11.01 -7.77 6.09
N ASP A 71 9.91 -7.95 6.82
CA ASP A 71 9.48 -9.28 7.24
C ASP A 71 8.95 -10.13 6.08
N GLU A 72 8.98 -11.46 6.22
CA GLU A 72 8.64 -12.43 5.18
C GLU A 72 7.22 -12.25 4.64
N ASP A 73 6.24 -11.94 5.51
CA ASP A 73 4.85 -11.74 5.08
C ASP A 73 4.74 -10.54 4.14
N LEU A 74 5.35 -9.42 4.56
CA LEU A 74 5.30 -8.17 3.81
C LEU A 74 6.09 -8.31 2.50
N ALA A 75 7.27 -8.94 2.52
CA ALA A 75 8.04 -9.22 1.30
C ALA A 75 7.24 -10.08 0.30
N THR A 76 6.60 -11.15 0.79
CA THR A 76 5.75 -12.04 -0.01
C THR A 76 4.58 -11.29 -0.64
N ALA A 77 3.87 -10.46 0.13
CA ALA A 77 2.74 -9.68 -0.37
C ALA A 77 3.16 -8.66 -1.43
N VAL A 78 4.27 -7.94 -1.21
CA VAL A 78 4.82 -6.98 -2.18
C VAL A 78 5.28 -7.70 -3.46
N GLN A 79 5.85 -8.89 -3.35
CA GLN A 79 6.22 -9.72 -4.51
C GLN A 79 5.00 -10.13 -5.34
N LEU A 80 3.88 -10.49 -4.70
CA LEU A 80 2.62 -10.82 -5.38
C LEU A 80 2.08 -9.61 -6.17
N VAL A 81 2.10 -8.41 -5.57
CA VAL A 81 1.71 -7.17 -6.25
C VAL A 81 2.61 -6.90 -7.47
N ASN A 82 3.93 -7.08 -7.35
CA ASN A 82 4.85 -6.90 -8.47
C ASN A 82 4.60 -7.91 -9.60
N ARG A 83 4.26 -9.17 -9.28
CA ARG A 83 3.89 -10.18 -10.29
C ARG A 83 2.63 -9.76 -11.05
N GLU A 84 1.61 -9.29 -10.33
CA GLU A 84 0.38 -8.81 -10.96
C GLU A 84 0.64 -7.56 -11.80
N ARG A 85 1.45 -6.62 -11.33
CA ARG A 85 1.90 -5.45 -12.11
C ARG A 85 2.52 -5.85 -13.43
N ASN A 86 3.46 -6.80 -13.41
CA ASN A 86 4.14 -7.27 -14.61
C ASN A 86 3.17 -7.98 -15.57
N HIS A 87 2.21 -8.74 -15.03
CA HIS A 87 1.15 -9.33 -15.85
C HIS A 87 0.33 -8.25 -16.58
N LEU A 88 -0.10 -7.20 -15.86
CA LEU A 88 -0.85 -6.09 -16.43
C LEU A 88 -0.03 -5.34 -17.49
N ALA A 89 1.27 -5.15 -17.26
CA ALA A 89 2.15 -4.45 -18.20
C ALA A 89 2.42 -5.23 -19.50
N HIS A 90 2.37 -6.57 -19.47
CA HIS A 90 2.66 -7.41 -20.64
C HIS A 90 1.44 -7.74 -21.51
N ARG A 91 0.24 -7.37 -21.08
CA ARG A 91 -1.02 -7.70 -21.78
C ARG A 91 -1.86 -6.45 -21.97
N LEU A 92 -1.95 -5.96 -23.21
CA LEU A 92 -2.70 -4.74 -23.56
C LEU A 92 -4.21 -4.86 -23.28
N ASP A 93 -4.72 -6.09 -23.19
CA ASP A 93 -6.11 -6.44 -22.91
C ASP A 93 -6.35 -6.78 -21.44
N ALA A 94 -5.31 -6.80 -20.59
CA ALA A 94 -5.48 -7.14 -19.19
C ALA A 94 -6.12 -5.97 -18.42
N LEU A 95 -7.31 -6.24 -17.87
CA LEU A 95 -8.06 -5.31 -17.04
C LEU A 95 -7.85 -5.63 -15.57
N VAL A 96 -7.80 -4.58 -14.75
CA VAL A 96 -7.94 -4.72 -13.29
C VAL A 96 -9.42 -4.96 -12.99
N THR A 97 -9.73 -6.15 -12.49
CA THR A 97 -11.09 -6.60 -12.16
C THR A 97 -11.16 -7.03 -10.70
N PHE A 98 -12.38 -7.01 -10.13
CA PHE A 98 -12.62 -7.43 -8.75
C PHE A 98 -12.03 -8.82 -8.49
N ASP A 99 -12.41 -9.82 -9.29
CA ASP A 99 -11.98 -11.20 -9.12
C ASP A 99 -10.45 -11.35 -9.14
N ARG A 100 -9.76 -10.59 -9.98
CA ARG A 100 -8.29 -10.61 -10.02
C ARG A 100 -7.67 -10.04 -8.76
N VAL A 101 -8.17 -8.89 -8.28
CA VAL A 101 -7.67 -8.26 -7.06
C VAL A 101 -8.00 -9.12 -5.84
N SER A 102 -9.20 -9.69 -5.77
CA SER A 102 -9.60 -10.62 -4.72
C SER A 102 -8.73 -11.89 -4.73
N ALA A 103 -8.46 -12.46 -5.90
CA ALA A 103 -7.57 -13.62 -6.03
C ALA A 103 -6.11 -13.29 -5.68
N LEU A 104 -5.67 -12.05 -5.91
CA LEU A 104 -4.37 -11.56 -5.47
C LEU A 104 -4.31 -11.49 -3.94
N VAL A 105 -5.29 -10.84 -3.30
CA VAL A 105 -5.38 -10.71 -1.83
C VAL A 105 -5.52 -12.07 -1.15
N ALA A 106 -6.29 -13.00 -1.72
CA ALA A 106 -6.46 -14.34 -1.18
C ALA A 106 -5.16 -15.17 -1.13
N LYS A 107 -4.17 -14.84 -1.95
CA LYS A 107 -2.84 -15.49 -1.96
C LYS A 107 -1.84 -14.85 -1.00
N MET A 108 -2.21 -13.73 -0.38
CA MET A 108 -1.33 -13.05 0.57
C MET A 108 -1.25 -13.82 1.89
N PRO A 109 -0.16 -13.63 2.66
CA PRO A 109 -0.07 -14.13 4.02
C PRO A 109 -1.26 -13.66 4.86
N GLU A 110 -1.70 -14.53 5.78
CA GLU A 110 -2.93 -14.33 6.56
C GLU A 110 -2.95 -12.97 7.27
N ARG A 111 -1.84 -12.59 7.91
CA ARG A 111 -1.68 -11.31 8.59
C ARG A 111 -1.99 -10.12 7.69
N ILE A 112 -1.48 -10.14 6.46
CA ILE A 112 -1.68 -9.05 5.48
C ILE A 112 -3.12 -9.08 4.98
N ARG A 113 -3.65 -10.26 4.65
CA ARG A 113 -5.03 -10.40 4.17
C ARG A 113 -6.04 -9.88 5.20
N THR A 114 -5.92 -10.29 6.46
CA THR A 114 -6.81 -9.81 7.54
C THR A 114 -6.73 -8.30 7.70
N ALA A 115 -5.52 -7.73 7.68
CA ALA A 115 -5.37 -6.27 7.76
C ALA A 115 -6.04 -5.54 6.57
N VAL A 116 -6.00 -6.12 5.36
CA VAL A 116 -6.71 -5.57 4.20
C VAL A 116 -8.22 -5.65 4.40
N ASP A 117 -8.73 -6.80 4.85
CA ASP A 117 -10.16 -6.99 5.11
C ASP A 117 -10.66 -6.01 6.18
N ASP A 118 -9.91 -5.80 7.26
CA ASP A 118 -10.22 -4.85 8.32
C ASP A 118 -10.31 -3.42 7.77
N VAL A 119 -9.32 -2.97 7.00
CA VAL A 119 -9.31 -1.64 6.38
C VAL A 119 -10.49 -1.46 5.42
N VAL A 120 -10.77 -2.47 4.58
CA VAL A 120 -11.89 -2.40 3.63
C VAL A 120 -13.23 -2.34 4.37
N SER A 121 -13.39 -3.09 5.47
CA SER A 121 -14.62 -3.12 6.28
C SER A 121 -14.93 -1.80 6.98
N LEU A 122 -13.90 -0.98 7.26
CA LEU A 122 -14.03 0.34 7.88
C LEU A 122 -14.38 1.45 6.89
N THR A 123 -14.40 1.15 5.58
CA THR A 123 -14.67 2.16 4.55
C THR A 123 -16.15 2.55 4.57
N PRO A 124 -16.50 3.86 4.67
CA PRO A 124 -17.89 4.30 4.77
C PRO A 124 -18.79 3.84 3.61
N ASP A 125 -20.07 3.58 3.91
CA ASP A 125 -21.16 3.26 2.97
C ASP A 125 -21.49 4.34 1.92
N GLU A 126 -20.64 5.36 1.77
CA GLU A 126 -20.74 6.44 0.77
C GLU A 126 -20.87 5.89 -0.66
N LEU A 127 -20.34 4.69 -0.86
CA LEU A 127 -20.42 3.95 -2.09
C LEU A 127 -21.85 3.65 -2.51
N THR A 128 -22.64 3.11 -1.59
CA THR A 128 -24.05 2.77 -1.79
C THR A 128 -24.84 4.03 -2.17
N ALA A 129 -24.54 5.16 -1.51
CA ALA A 129 -25.16 6.45 -1.80
C ALA A 129 -24.80 7.01 -3.20
N GLU A 130 -23.55 6.84 -3.66
CA GLU A 130 -23.15 7.26 -5.00
C GLU A 130 -23.75 6.38 -6.11
N VAL A 131 -23.78 5.05 -5.91
CA VAL A 131 -24.45 4.12 -6.84
C VAL A 131 -25.92 4.51 -6.97
N GLN A 132 -26.63 4.71 -5.85
CA GLN A 132 -28.04 5.14 -5.84
C GLN A 132 -28.25 6.47 -6.58
N ARG A 133 -27.37 7.46 -6.36
CA ARG A 133 -27.44 8.76 -7.07
C ARG A 133 -27.32 8.61 -8.58
N ARG A 134 -26.40 7.77 -9.06
CA ARG A 134 -26.19 7.55 -10.50
C ARG A 134 -27.31 6.74 -11.14
N VAL A 135 -27.82 5.74 -10.44
CA VAL A 135 -29.01 4.97 -10.85
C VAL A 135 -30.21 5.90 -10.99
N ALA A 136 -30.47 6.75 -10.00
CA ALA A 136 -31.57 7.71 -10.05
C ALA A 136 -31.44 8.66 -11.26
N LYS A 137 -30.21 9.10 -11.58
CA LYS A 137 -29.94 9.92 -12.77
C LYS A 137 -30.17 9.17 -14.07
N ALA A 138 -29.78 7.90 -14.16
CA ALA A 138 -30.02 7.06 -15.34
C ALA A 138 -31.52 6.79 -15.56
N ARG A 139 -32.28 6.50 -14.48
CA ARG A 139 -33.74 6.35 -14.54
C ARG A 139 -34.41 7.63 -15.05
N LYS A 140 -34.00 8.81 -14.56
CA LYS A 140 -34.49 10.11 -15.05
C LYS A 140 -34.22 10.35 -16.54
N ARG A 141 -33.23 9.66 -17.13
CA ARG A 141 -32.89 9.74 -18.56
C ARG A 141 -33.59 8.68 -19.41
N GLY A 142 -34.51 7.91 -18.83
CA GLY A 142 -35.28 6.89 -19.56
C GLY A 142 -34.53 5.58 -19.80
N ALA A 143 -33.49 5.28 -19.03
CA ALA A 143 -32.86 3.96 -19.07
C ALA A 143 -33.87 2.88 -18.65
N ASN A 144 -33.92 1.78 -19.40
CA ASN A 144 -34.75 0.62 -19.06
C ASN A 144 -34.17 -0.15 -17.86
N ASP A 145 -34.95 -1.07 -17.29
CA ASP A 145 -34.55 -1.83 -16.09
C ASP A 145 -33.29 -2.69 -16.31
N GLU A 146 -33.08 -3.20 -17.52
CA GLU A 146 -31.89 -3.98 -17.88
C GLU A 146 -30.62 -3.12 -17.80
N HIS A 147 -30.64 -1.92 -18.40
CA HIS A 147 -29.54 -0.96 -18.31
C HIS A 147 -29.30 -0.50 -16.88
N ILE A 148 -30.36 -0.31 -16.08
CA ILE A 148 -30.22 0.05 -14.67
C ILE A 148 -29.52 -1.06 -13.89
N ARG A 149 -29.92 -2.32 -14.04
CA ARG A 149 -29.28 -3.46 -13.37
C ARG A 149 -27.82 -3.60 -13.79
N ALA A 150 -27.52 -3.46 -15.09
CA ALA A 150 -26.15 -3.49 -15.59
C ALA A 150 -25.29 -2.37 -14.99
N LEU A 151 -25.84 -1.16 -14.89
CA LEU A 151 -25.18 -0.02 -14.24
C LEU A 151 -24.94 -0.30 -12.74
N GLU A 152 -25.95 -0.76 -12.01
CA GLU A 152 -25.83 -1.12 -10.59
C GLU A 152 -24.72 -2.14 -10.35
N MET A 153 -24.71 -3.24 -11.10
CA MET A 153 -23.69 -4.27 -10.98
C MET A 153 -22.29 -3.72 -11.30
N GLY A 154 -22.14 -3.00 -12.41
CA GLY A 154 -20.84 -2.43 -12.81
C GLY A 154 -20.35 -1.32 -11.88
N PHE A 155 -21.25 -0.53 -11.27
CA PHE A 155 -20.91 0.45 -10.25
C PHE A 155 -20.46 -0.21 -8.96
N THR A 156 -21.23 -1.17 -8.45
CA THR A 156 -20.89 -1.90 -7.23
C THR A 156 -19.55 -2.63 -7.38
N GLN A 157 -19.35 -3.38 -8.47
CA GLN A 157 -18.09 -4.11 -8.68
C GLN A 157 -16.88 -3.19 -8.86
N GLY A 158 -16.97 -2.16 -9.70
CA GLY A 158 -15.85 -1.23 -9.92
C GLY A 158 -15.47 -0.48 -8.64
N ALA A 159 -16.46 -0.17 -7.83
CA ALA A 159 -16.27 0.47 -6.55
C ALA A 159 -15.67 -0.47 -5.48
N GLN A 160 -16.18 -1.69 -5.36
CA GLN A 160 -15.59 -2.73 -4.50
C GLN A 160 -14.13 -2.99 -4.89
N THR A 161 -13.84 -3.05 -6.19
CA THR A 161 -12.46 -3.19 -6.68
C THR A 161 -11.59 -2.01 -6.26
N THR A 162 -12.13 -0.79 -6.35
CA THR A 162 -11.42 0.43 -5.96
C THR A 162 -11.09 0.43 -4.47
N GLU A 163 -12.04 0.10 -3.60
CA GLU A 163 -11.82 0.04 -2.16
C GLU A 163 -10.86 -1.10 -1.78
N LEU A 164 -10.98 -2.26 -2.42
CA LEU A 164 -10.04 -3.35 -2.21
C LEU A 164 -8.60 -2.98 -2.62
N LEU A 165 -8.42 -2.29 -3.75
CA LEU A 165 -7.11 -1.78 -4.15
C LEU A 165 -6.56 -0.75 -3.16
N LYS A 166 -7.39 0.20 -2.71
CA LYS A 166 -6.97 1.20 -1.71
C LYS A 166 -6.56 0.51 -0.41
N GLY A 167 -7.37 -0.41 0.11
CA GLY A 167 -7.06 -1.16 1.33
C GLY A 167 -5.78 -1.95 1.19
N LEU A 168 -5.61 -2.67 0.07
CA LEU A 168 -4.38 -3.39 -0.25
C LEU A 168 -3.14 -2.48 -0.20
N PHE A 169 -3.13 -1.40 -0.98
CA PHE A 169 -1.95 -0.54 -1.05
C PHE A 169 -1.72 0.25 0.24
N LEU A 170 -2.78 0.60 0.96
CA LEU A 170 -2.69 1.26 2.27
C LEU A 170 -1.99 0.36 3.29
N VAL A 171 -2.40 -0.91 3.41
CA VAL A 171 -1.78 -1.86 4.34
C VAL A 171 -0.31 -2.09 4.02
N LEU A 172 0.02 -2.32 2.74
CA LEU A 172 1.41 -2.51 2.32
C LEU A 172 2.26 -1.26 2.55
N ALA A 173 1.71 -0.07 2.25
CA ALA A 173 2.36 1.20 2.50
C ALA A 173 2.61 1.42 4.01
N MET A 174 1.62 1.16 4.86
CA MET A 174 1.80 1.25 6.32
C MET A 174 2.88 0.28 6.82
N GLY A 175 2.88 -0.96 6.32
CA GLY A 175 3.91 -1.94 6.66
C GLY A 175 5.32 -1.45 6.33
N LEU A 176 5.55 -1.00 5.08
CA LEU A 176 6.86 -0.50 4.65
C LEU A 176 7.22 0.83 5.35
N GLY A 177 6.25 1.72 5.57
CA GLY A 177 6.47 2.96 6.30
C GLY A 177 6.86 2.72 7.76
N GLY A 178 6.28 1.71 8.42
CA GLY A 178 6.69 1.30 9.77
C GLY A 178 8.13 0.80 9.82
N VAL A 179 8.58 0.08 8.78
CA VAL A 179 10.00 -0.29 8.61
C VAL A 179 10.87 0.96 8.50
N ILE A 180 10.49 1.93 7.66
CA ILE A 180 11.22 3.20 7.50
C ILE A 180 11.33 3.96 8.82
N GLN A 181 10.23 4.09 9.56
CA GLN A 181 10.20 4.74 10.87
C GLN A 181 11.17 4.07 11.86
N ARG A 182 11.11 2.74 11.95
CA ARG A 182 12.00 1.96 12.80
C ARG A 182 13.46 2.19 12.44
N LEU A 183 13.81 2.14 11.14
CA LEU A 183 15.18 2.36 10.69
C LEU A 183 15.69 3.77 10.99
N ARG A 184 14.86 4.80 10.82
CA ARG A 184 15.22 6.18 11.21
C ARG A 184 15.41 6.32 12.71
N TYR A 185 14.53 5.69 13.49
CA TYR A 185 14.61 5.70 14.94
C TYR A 185 15.89 5.01 15.43
N GLU A 186 16.25 3.85 14.86
CA GLU A 186 17.52 3.17 15.10
C GLU A 186 18.72 4.04 14.70
N ALA A 187 18.68 4.69 13.54
CA ALA A 187 19.76 5.56 13.08
C ALA A 187 19.98 6.76 14.02
N ASN A 188 18.90 7.35 14.55
CA ASN A 188 18.98 8.53 15.41
C ASN A 188 19.32 8.19 16.87
N TYR A 189 18.95 7.00 17.34
CA TYR A 189 19.01 6.65 18.77
C TYR A 189 19.73 5.33 19.08
N GLY A 190 20.45 4.74 18.12
CA GLY A 190 21.07 3.41 18.24
C GLY A 190 21.87 3.20 19.52
N GLU A 191 22.81 4.10 19.84
CA GLU A 191 23.63 4.01 21.06
C GLU A 191 22.79 4.05 22.35
N LYS A 192 21.74 4.89 22.37
CA LYS A 192 20.81 4.97 23.49
C LYS A 192 19.94 3.73 23.59
N LEU A 193 19.55 3.14 22.47
CA LEU A 193 18.78 1.90 22.44
C LEU A 193 19.57 0.73 22.99
N ASP A 194 20.86 0.64 22.68
CA ASP A 194 21.71 -0.41 23.23
C ASP A 194 21.96 -0.20 24.72
N SER A 195 22.19 1.05 25.15
CA SER A 195 22.26 1.41 26.57
C SER A 195 20.97 1.06 27.32
N PHE A 196 19.82 1.31 26.70
CA PHE A 196 18.50 0.97 27.23
C PHE A 196 18.32 -0.54 27.41
N LYS A 197 18.69 -1.35 26.41
CA LYS A 197 18.62 -2.83 26.50
C LYS A 197 19.48 -3.36 27.65
N TRP A 198 20.72 -2.87 27.78
CA TRP A 198 21.62 -3.27 28.87
C TRP A 198 21.07 -2.87 30.23
N ALA A 199 20.58 -1.63 30.36
CA ALA A 199 20.01 -1.15 31.62
C ALA A 199 18.77 -1.96 32.04
N CYS A 200 17.89 -2.33 31.10
CA CYS A 200 16.75 -3.20 31.38
C CYS A 200 17.19 -4.60 31.84
N ALA A 201 18.16 -5.22 31.16
CA ALA A 201 18.67 -6.54 31.53
C ALA A 201 19.32 -6.54 32.93
N ILE A 202 20.08 -5.50 33.26
CA ILE A 202 20.67 -5.34 34.59
C ILE A 202 19.57 -5.13 35.65
N ALA A 203 18.59 -4.27 35.37
CA ALA A 203 17.50 -4.00 36.31
C ALA A 203 16.67 -5.26 36.63
N GLU A 204 16.49 -6.16 35.66
CA GLU A 204 15.84 -7.45 35.82
C GLU A 204 16.69 -8.42 36.67
N ILE A 205 18.00 -8.51 36.42
CA ILE A 205 18.91 -9.40 37.15
C ILE A 205 19.12 -8.94 38.60
N GLU A 206 19.26 -7.64 38.82
CA GLU A 206 19.57 -7.05 40.13
C GLU A 206 18.30 -6.72 40.95
N GLU A 207 17.10 -7.03 40.43
CA GLU A 207 15.81 -6.74 41.08
C GLU A 207 15.66 -5.28 41.56
N THR A 208 16.24 -4.33 40.83
CA THR A 208 16.35 -2.92 41.25
C THR A 208 15.00 -2.20 41.42
N GLY A 209 13.91 -2.78 40.92
CA GLY A 209 12.59 -2.16 40.82
C GLY A 209 12.46 -1.08 39.74
N ALA A 210 13.51 -0.82 38.95
CA ALA A 210 13.43 0.12 37.84
C ALA A 210 12.59 -0.45 36.70
N THR A 211 11.54 0.27 36.29
CA THR A 211 10.70 -0.12 35.15
C THR A 211 11.32 0.32 33.81
N PRO A 212 10.99 -0.33 32.67
CA PRO A 212 11.42 0.10 31.34
C PRO A 212 11.13 1.58 31.06
N GLU A 213 9.98 2.10 31.48
CA GLU A 213 9.60 3.50 31.30
C GLU A 213 10.53 4.44 32.08
N SER A 214 10.88 4.09 33.32
CA SER A 214 11.78 4.89 34.14
C SER A 214 13.21 4.91 33.58
N ILE A 215 13.69 3.78 33.03
CA ILE A 215 15.00 3.67 32.38
C ILE A 215 15.02 4.49 31.09
N ARG A 216 13.97 4.38 30.26
CA ARG A 216 13.79 5.17 29.03
C ARG A 216 13.83 6.67 29.31
N ALA A 217 13.10 7.12 30.33
CA ALA A 217 13.08 8.52 30.77
C ALA A 217 14.47 9.00 31.21
N ARG A 218 15.21 8.18 31.98
CA ARG A 218 16.59 8.51 32.41
C ARG A 218 17.57 8.66 31.25
N LEU A 219 17.40 7.89 30.18
CA LEU A 219 18.23 7.97 28.98
C LEU A 219 17.79 9.08 28.00
N ALA A 220 16.69 9.79 28.32
CA ALA A 220 16.03 10.71 27.41
C ALA A 220 15.84 10.09 26.02
N LEU A 221 15.37 8.84 26.00
CA LEU A 221 15.07 8.08 24.78
C LEU A 221 13.58 8.28 24.46
N PRO A 222 13.20 8.82 23.30
CA PRO A 222 11.79 9.03 22.98
C PRO A 222 11.05 7.69 22.82
N ASP A 223 9.72 7.73 22.84
CA ASP A 223 8.91 6.55 22.56
C ASP A 223 9.20 5.99 21.16
N PRO A 224 9.11 4.67 20.98
CA PRO A 224 9.24 4.08 19.66
C PRO A 224 8.13 4.60 18.74
N PRO A 225 8.40 4.72 17.43
CA PRO A 225 7.40 5.20 16.48
C PRO A 225 6.19 4.26 16.42
N ASP A 226 4.99 4.85 16.27
CA ASP A 226 3.75 4.10 16.05
C ASP A 226 3.58 3.79 14.55
N PRO A 227 3.44 2.51 14.15
CA PRO A 227 3.19 2.13 12.76
C PRO A 227 1.96 2.79 12.13
N ARG A 228 1.01 3.29 12.93
CA ARG A 228 -0.16 4.04 12.44
C ARG A 228 0.22 5.40 11.84
N ASP A 229 1.34 5.97 12.25
CA ASP A 229 1.86 7.23 11.75
C ASP A 229 2.78 7.05 10.51
N ALA A 230 2.97 5.81 10.07
CA ALA A 230 3.92 5.42 9.02
C ALA A 230 3.69 6.11 7.67
N LEU A 231 2.44 6.46 7.35
CA LEU A 231 2.13 7.11 6.07
C LEU A 231 2.80 8.47 5.93
N GLY A 232 2.94 9.21 7.03
CA GLY A 232 3.61 10.51 7.02
C GLY A 232 5.05 10.40 6.51
N GLU A 233 5.73 9.30 6.79
CA GLU A 233 7.11 9.07 6.33
C GLU A 233 7.20 8.76 4.83
N LEU A 234 6.18 8.11 4.25
CA LEU A 234 6.17 7.79 2.82
C LEU A 234 5.91 9.00 1.92
N PHE A 235 5.12 9.95 2.41
CA PHE A 235 4.74 11.15 1.66
C PHE A 235 5.59 12.38 1.95
N ARG A 236 6.56 12.29 2.87
CA ARG A 236 7.57 13.34 3.04
C ARG A 236 8.45 13.34 1.79
N SER A 237 8.17 14.27 0.89
CA SER A 237 9.05 14.62 -0.23
C SER A 237 10.45 14.88 0.34
N ALA A 238 11.44 14.12 -0.15
CA ALA A 238 12.85 14.38 0.10
C ALA A 238 13.27 15.73 -0.49
#